data_AF-W4V148-F1
#
_entry.id   AF-W4V148-F1
#
_cell.length_a   1.000
_cell.length_b   1.000
_cell.length_c   1.000
_cell.angle_alpha   90.00
_cell.angle_beta   90.00
_cell.angle_gamma   90.00
#
_symmetry.space_group_name_H-M   'P 1'
#
loop_
_entity.id
_entity.type
_entity.pdbx_description
1 polymer ?
#
loop_
_entity_poly.entity_id
_entity_poly.type
_entity_poly.pdbx_seq_one_letter_code
_entity_poly.pdbx_strand_id
1 'polypeptide(L)'
;MSNGWVYYCNKSDGGSIYRIRTEGTDKTKLNNENSEFINLANEHIYYSSKTTGGKLYSMSLGGSNRTKISMDKNNNEDNDEGWFYL
;
A
#
# COMPACT_ATOMS: atom_id res chain seq x y z
N MET A 1 7.82 7.23 12.30
CA MET A 1 7.38 6.47 13.49
C MET A 1 5.89 6.21 13.35
N SER A 2 5.43 4.97 13.54
CA SER A 2 4.01 4.62 13.49
C SER A 2 3.31 5.18 14.74
N ASN A 3 2.58 6.28 14.59
CA ASN A 3 1.88 7.03 15.65
C ASN A 3 0.80 6.19 16.40
N GLY A 4 1.18 5.08 17.04
CA GLY A 4 0.29 4.16 17.74
C GLY A 4 -0.56 3.29 16.81
N TRP A 5 -0.12 3.03 15.58
CA TRP A 5 -0.87 2.20 14.61
C TRP A 5 -0.04 1.02 14.10
N VAL A 6 -0.69 -0.11 13.93
CA VAL A 6 -0.19 -1.28 13.20
C VAL A 6 -0.97 -1.39 11.90
N TYR A 7 -0.26 -1.62 10.80
CA TYR A 7 -0.85 -1.83 9.48
C TYR A 7 -0.51 -3.24 9.00
N TYR A 8 -1.48 -3.94 8.43
CA TYR A 8 -1.30 -5.33 8.05
C TYR A 8 -2.26 -5.76 6.94
N CYS A 9 -1.87 -6.79 6.18
CA CYS A 9 -2.74 -7.46 5.23
C CYS A 9 -3.50 -8.60 5.93
N ASN A 10 -4.81 -8.49 6.04
CA ASN A 10 -5.66 -9.52 6.64
C ASN A 10 -5.89 -10.67 5.65
N LYS A 11 -5.10 -11.74 5.76
CA LYS A 11 -5.21 -12.92 4.88
C LYS A 11 -6.54 -13.67 5.03
N SER A 12 -7.18 -13.60 6.20
CA SER A 12 -8.52 -14.19 6.41
C SER A 12 -9.64 -13.39 5.73
N ASP A 13 -9.37 -12.15 5.32
CA ASP A 13 -10.30 -11.28 4.58
C ASP A 13 -9.71 -10.90 3.21
N GLY A 14 -9.31 -11.94 2.47
CA GLY A 14 -8.88 -11.82 1.07
C GLY A 14 -7.59 -11.05 0.84
N GLY A 15 -6.81 -10.72 1.89
CA GLY A 15 -5.59 -9.92 1.79
C GLY A 15 -5.83 -8.41 1.88
N SER A 16 -7.02 -7.97 2.28
CA SER A 16 -7.34 -6.55 2.47
C SER A 16 -6.41 -5.90 3.50
N ILE A 17 -6.07 -4.63 3.29
CA ILE A 17 -5.24 -3.85 4.22
C ILE A 17 -6.13 -3.33 5.35
N TYR A 18 -5.64 -3.52 6.56
CA TYR A 18 -6.21 -2.99 7.78
C TYR A 18 -5.20 -2.12 8.51
N ARG A 19 -5.73 -1.22 9.34
CA ARG A 19 -4.99 -0.63 10.45
C ARG A 19 -5.70 -0.89 11.77
N ILE A 20 -4.93 -0.98 12.84
CA ILE A 20 -5.43 -1.12 14.20
C ILE A 20 -4.52 -0.32 15.13
N ARG A 21 -5.08 0.25 16.19
CA ARG A 21 -4.26 0.87 17.21
C ARG A 21 -3.38 -0.15 17.92
N THR A 22 -2.22 0.27 18.43
CA THR A 22 -1.27 -0.61 19.15
C THR A 22 -1.86 -1.25 20.40
N GLU A 23 -2.85 -0.60 20.99
CA GLU A 23 -3.65 -1.05 22.13
C GLU A 23 -4.85 -1.93 21.73
N GLY A 24 -5.02 -2.21 20.43
CA GLY A 24 -6.03 -3.14 19.91
C GLY A 24 -7.39 -2.54 19.56
N THR A 25 -7.54 -1.22 19.63
CA THR A 25 -8.79 -0.50 19.30
C THR A 25 -8.80 0.03 17.86
N ASP A 26 -9.93 0.61 17.43
CA ASP A 26 -10.10 1.31 16.15
C ASP A 26 -9.66 0.53 14.90
N LYS A 27 -9.85 -0.80 14.91
CA LYS A 27 -9.58 -1.66 13.75
C LYS A 27 -10.42 -1.20 12.55
N THR A 28 -9.73 -0.75 11.51
CA THR A 28 -10.35 -0.15 10.32
C THR A 28 -9.85 -0.85 9.06
N LYS A 29 -10.76 -1.28 8.19
CA LYS A 29 -10.45 -1.78 6.84
C LYS A 29 -10.14 -0.60 5.93
N LEU A 30 -9.04 -0.63 5.19
CA LEU A 30 -8.57 0.49 4.35
C LEU A 30 -8.80 0.26 2.85
N ASN A 31 -8.87 -0.99 2.41
CA ASN A 31 -9.21 -1.33 1.02
C ASN A 31 -9.94 -2.70 0.94
N ASN A 32 -10.35 -3.10 -0.26
CA ASN A 32 -11.02 -4.38 -0.54
C ASN A 32 -10.24 -5.23 -1.56
N GLU A 33 -8.91 -5.08 -1.61
CA GLU A 33 -8.06 -5.75 -2.60
C GLU A 33 -7.14 -6.78 -1.94
N ASN A 34 -6.79 -7.82 -2.69
CA ASN A 34 -5.76 -8.77 -2.27
C ASN A 34 -4.39 -8.10 -2.34
N SER A 35 -3.98 -7.54 -1.21
CA SER A 35 -2.80 -6.70 -1.08
C SER A 35 -1.64 -7.46 -0.45
N GLU A 36 -0.42 -7.19 -0.92
CA GLU A 36 0.82 -7.81 -0.44
C GLU A 36 1.99 -6.82 -0.43
N PHE A 37 3.05 -7.17 0.31
CA PHE A 37 4.28 -6.37 0.41
C PHE A 37 4.02 -4.93 0.86
N ILE A 38 3.26 -4.79 1.95
CA ILE A 38 2.95 -3.49 2.54
C ILE A 38 4.21 -2.84 3.12
N ASN A 39 4.43 -1.57 2.78
CA ASN A 39 5.45 -0.71 3.37
C ASN A 39 4.89 0.67 3.66
N LEU A 40 5.45 1.34 4.66
CA LEU A 40 5.03 2.66 5.10
C LEU A 40 6.18 3.65 4.97
N ALA A 41 5.96 4.72 4.20
CA ALA A 41 6.92 5.81 4.07
C ALA A 41 6.20 7.12 3.71
N ASN A 42 6.73 8.26 4.16
CA ASN A 42 6.25 9.60 3.79
C ASN A 42 4.73 9.80 3.94
N GLU A 43 4.10 9.27 5.00
CA GLU A 43 2.64 9.31 5.23
C GLU A 43 1.78 8.53 4.21
N HIS A 44 2.39 7.60 3.49
CA HIS A 44 1.73 6.72 2.54
C HIS A 44 1.93 5.24 2.89
N ILE A 45 0.95 4.44 2.48
CA ILE A 45 0.98 2.99 2.45
C ILE A 45 1.26 2.58 1.01
N TYR A 46 2.33 1.85 0.79
CA TYR A 46 2.71 1.26 -0.49
C TYR A 46 2.41 -0.23 -0.45
N TYR A 47 1.82 -0.76 -1.52
CA TYR A 47 1.49 -2.18 -1.62
C TYR A 47 1.37 -2.63 -3.07
N SER A 48 1.51 -3.93 -3.27
CA SER A 48 1.16 -4.60 -4.52
C SER A 48 -0.26 -5.17 -4.45
N SER A 49 -1.04 -5.04 -5.52
CA SER A 49 -2.39 -5.60 -5.61
C SER A 49 -2.38 -6.83 -6.52
N LYS A 50 -2.56 -8.02 -5.95
CA LYS A 50 -2.73 -9.27 -6.71
C LYS A 50 -3.99 -9.23 -7.58
N THR A 51 -5.03 -8.52 -7.13
CA THR A 51 -6.27 -8.30 -7.90
C THR A 51 -6.00 -7.62 -9.24
N THR A 52 -4.93 -6.83 -9.34
CA THR A 52 -4.55 -6.08 -10.55
C THR A 52 -3.28 -6.60 -11.22
N GLY A 53 -2.92 -7.86 -10.96
CA GLY A 53 -1.76 -8.52 -11.56
C GLY A 53 -0.42 -8.11 -10.94
N GLY A 54 -0.40 -7.72 -9.66
CA GLY A 54 0.82 -7.33 -8.94
C GLY A 54 1.24 -5.87 -9.16
N LYS A 55 0.36 -5.02 -9.71
CA LYS A 55 0.64 -3.58 -9.86
C LYS A 55 0.82 -2.92 -8.49
N LEU A 56 1.72 -1.93 -8.46
CA LEU A 56 2.03 -1.14 -7.27
C LEU A 56 1.05 0.03 -7.12
N TYR A 57 0.63 0.26 -5.88
CA TYR A 57 -0.26 1.34 -5.47
C TYR A 57 0.26 2.04 -4.22
N SER A 58 -0.06 3.31 -4.10
CA SER A 58 0.04 4.08 -2.85
C SER A 58 -1.35 4.51 -2.39
N MET A 59 -1.54 4.66 -1.09
CA MET A 59 -2.69 5.35 -0.49
C MET A 59 -2.27 6.07 0.78
N SER A 60 -3.08 7.00 1.29
CA SER A 60 -2.81 7.65 2.57
C SER A 60 -2.86 6.66 3.73
N LEU A 61 -2.27 7.01 4.88
CA LEU A 61 -2.40 6.25 6.13
C LEU A 61 -3.85 6.05 6.62
N GLY A 62 -4.81 6.79 6.05
CA GLY A 62 -6.25 6.68 6.29
C GLY A 62 -7.01 5.84 5.25
N GLY A 63 -6.33 5.32 4.23
CA GLY A 63 -6.96 4.53 3.15
C GLY A 63 -7.57 5.37 2.02
N SER A 64 -7.42 6.70 2.06
CA SER A 64 -7.86 7.61 0.98
C SER A 64 -6.76 7.81 -0.06
N ASN A 65 -7.08 8.51 -1.16
CA ASN A 65 -6.11 8.93 -2.18
C ASN A 65 -5.29 7.77 -2.77
N ARG A 66 -5.98 6.67 -3.12
CA ARG A 66 -5.34 5.53 -3.76
C ARG A 66 -4.92 5.87 -5.20
N THR A 67 -3.64 5.68 -5.50
CA THR A 67 -3.04 5.96 -6.82
C THR A 67 -2.20 4.77 -7.29
N LYS A 68 -2.29 4.40 -8.57
CA LYS A 68 -1.40 3.41 -9.21
C LYS A 68 -0.02 4.04 -9.39
N ILE A 69 1.04 3.38 -8.92
CA ILE A 69 2.43 3.84 -9.05
C ILE A 69 3.10 3.23 -10.28
N SER A 70 2.68 2.03 -10.71
CA SER A 70 3.32 1.35 -11.84
C SER A 70 3.32 2.23 -13.09
N MET A 71 4.53 2.67 -13.46
CA MET A 71 4.88 3.20 -14.76
C MET A 71 4.58 2.11 -15.77
N ASP A 72 3.61 2.34 -16.66
CA ASP A 72 3.66 1.63 -17.93
C ASP A 72 4.95 2.14 -18.58
N LYS A 73 5.95 1.27 -18.75
CA LYS A 73 7.13 1.58 -19.55
C LYS A 73 6.63 1.93 -20.95
N ASN A 74 6.41 3.20 -21.25
CA ASN A 74 6.49 3.64 -22.62
C ASN A 74 7.95 3.44 -22.99
N ASN A 75 8.20 2.53 -23.93
CA ASN A 75 9.46 2.46 -24.65
C ASN A 75 9.65 3.81 -25.32
N ASN A 76 10.31 4.73 -24.65
CA ASN A 76 11.16 5.76 -25.21
C ASN A 76 11.89 6.41 -24.03
N GLU A 77 13.19 6.09 -23.99
CA GLU A 77 14.29 6.89 -23.47
C GLU A 77 13.88 8.12 -22.66
N ASP A 78 14.13 8.09 -21.35
CA ASP A 78 14.81 9.19 -20.68
C ASP A 78 15.35 8.72 -19.34
N ASN A 79 16.66 8.94 -19.15
CA ASN A 79 17.38 8.72 -17.92
C ASN A 79 16.87 9.70 -16.87
N ASP A 80 16.18 9.23 -15.83
CA ASP A 80 16.38 9.79 -14.50
C ASP A 80 15.94 8.84 -13.37
N GLU A 81 16.63 8.96 -12.25
CA GLU A 81 16.75 7.98 -11.16
C GLU A 81 15.48 7.73 -10.33
N GLY A 82 14.47 7.07 -10.90
CA GLY A 82 13.21 6.73 -10.24
C GLY A 82 13.14 5.33 -9.62
N TRP A 83 14.22 4.79 -9.04
CA TRP A 83 14.17 3.47 -8.40
C TRP A 83 13.73 3.57 -6.95
N PHE A 84 12.45 3.28 -6.68
CA PHE A 84 11.98 3.01 -5.33
C PHE A 84 12.41 1.60 -4.91
N TYR A 85 13.52 1.50 -4.19
CA TYR A 85 13.79 0.32 -3.37
C TYR A 85 12.87 0.38 -2.14
N LEU A 86 12.06 -0.66 -1.97
CA LEU A 86 11.24 -0.95 -0.80
C LEU A 86 11.98 -1.87 0.16
#